data_AF-T1I1Q4-F1
#
_entry.id   AF-T1I1Q4-F1
#
_cell.length_a   1.000
_cell.length_b   1.000
_cell.length_c   1.000
_cell.angle_alpha   90.00
_cell.angle_beta   90.00
_cell.angle_gamma   90.00
#
_symmetry.space_group_name_H-M   'P 1'
#
loop_
_entity.id
_entity.type
_entity.pdbx_description
1 polymer ?
#
loop_
_entity_poly.entity_id
_entity_poly.type
_entity_poly.pdbx_seq_one_letter_code
_entity_poly.pdbx_strand_id
1 'polypeptide(L)'
;MLFDTTASNPTCVANQVRRYYFDDQPITMTLLRNLTDVFTDGYFLWPIIESLRKHKGPHYLYYFDYLGEHSFQEILAGKRVLKGASIFDDTIYVWHIKNPIEIPPPTSSEDLNRLNLVTTLLYNFATFG
;
A
#
# COMPACT_ATOMS: atom_id res chain seq x y z
N MET A 1 -7.00 4.85 -10.94
CA MET A 1 -6.50 5.49 -12.16
C MET A 1 -7.71 5.86 -13.00
N LEU A 2 -8.12 7.13 -12.92
CA LEU A 2 -9.32 7.65 -13.59
C LEU A 2 -8.95 8.27 -14.97
N PHE A 3 -7.91 7.75 -15.63
CA PHE A 3 -7.41 8.34 -16.87
C PHE A 3 -8.38 8.18 -18.04
N ASP A 4 -9.33 7.25 -17.94
CA ASP A 4 -10.46 7.09 -18.85
C ASP A 4 -11.32 8.35 -18.95
N THR A 5 -11.43 9.11 -17.85
CA THR A 5 -12.21 10.34 -17.76
C THR A 5 -11.36 11.60 -17.64
N THR A 6 -10.07 11.50 -17.26
CA THR A 6 -9.20 12.66 -17.05
C THR A 6 -8.16 12.90 -18.15
N ALA A 7 -7.82 11.89 -18.97
CA ALA A 7 -6.83 12.07 -20.03
C ALA A 7 -7.49 12.53 -21.35
N SER A 8 -6.82 13.42 -22.09
CA SER A 8 -7.26 13.83 -23.43
C SER A 8 -7.23 12.68 -24.45
N ASN A 9 -6.38 11.67 -24.24
CA ASN A 9 -6.34 10.44 -25.03
C ASN A 9 -6.14 9.22 -24.13
N PRO A 10 -7.23 8.67 -23.55
CA PRO A 10 -7.14 7.57 -22.60
C PRO A 10 -6.53 6.28 -23.15
N THR A 11 -6.75 5.98 -24.43
CA THR A 11 -6.18 4.80 -25.10
C THR A 11 -4.66 4.91 -25.20
N CYS A 12 -4.14 6.10 -25.53
CA CYS A 12 -2.69 6.33 -25.56
C CYS A 12 -2.07 6.12 -24.17
N VAL A 13 -2.70 6.65 -23.11
CA VAL A 13 -2.25 6.46 -21.73
C VAL A 13 -2.30 4.99 -21.33
N ALA A 14 -3.39 4.28 -21.63
CA ALA A 14 -3.52 2.85 -21.35
C ALA A 14 -2.40 2.03 -22.02
N ASN A 15 -2.04 2.35 -23.26
CA ASN A 15 -0.96 1.69 -23.98
C ASN A 15 0.41 1.97 -23.33
N GLN A 16 0.66 3.19 -22.86
CA GLN A 16 1.90 3.53 -22.16
C GLN A 16 2.02 2.77 -20.83
N VAL A 17 0.94 2.74 -20.04
CA VAL A 17 0.89 1.97 -18.78
C VAL A 17 1.10 0.48 -19.08
N ARG A 18 0.42 -0.06 -20.09
CA ARG A 18 0.56 -1.46 -20.49
C ARG A 18 2.00 -1.81 -20.85
N ARG A 19 2.63 -0.98 -21.67
CA ARG A 19 4.02 -1.18 -22.10
C ARG A 19 5.01 -1.05 -20.94
N TYR A 20 4.81 -0.09 -20.05
CA TYR A 20 5.70 0.14 -18.91
C TYR A 20 5.67 -1.02 -17.91
N TYR A 21 4.49 -1.46 -17.49
CA TYR A 21 4.37 -2.48 -16.43
C TYR A 21 4.39 -3.91 -16.97
N PHE A 22 3.99 -4.16 -18.21
CA PHE A 22 3.81 -5.53 -18.72
C PHE A 22 4.60 -5.83 -19.99
N ASP A 23 5.36 -4.87 -20.54
CA ASP A 23 6.08 -5.02 -21.82
C ASP A 23 5.17 -5.58 -22.94
N ASP A 24 3.92 -5.10 -22.95
CA ASP A 24 2.83 -5.53 -23.83
C ASP A 24 2.43 -7.03 -23.75
N GLN A 25 2.99 -7.80 -22.80
CA GLN A 25 2.69 -9.21 -22.59
C GLN A 25 1.27 -9.46 -22.05
N PRO A 26 0.67 -10.64 -22.29
CA PRO A 26 -0.59 -11.02 -21.66
C PRO A 26 -0.49 -10.96 -20.13
N ILE A 27 -1.47 -10.31 -19.49
CA ILE A 27 -1.49 -10.19 -18.02
C ILE A 27 -1.92 -11.54 -17.45
N THR A 28 -1.01 -12.21 -16.74
CA THR A 28 -1.25 -13.50 -16.09
C THR A 28 -0.82 -13.44 -14.62
N MET A 29 -1.06 -14.51 -13.86
CA MET A 29 -0.68 -14.59 -12.44
C MET A 29 0.83 -14.44 -12.19
N THR A 30 1.69 -14.74 -13.17
CA THR A 30 3.14 -14.51 -13.03
C THR A 30 3.49 -13.02 -12.98
N LEU A 31 2.63 -12.16 -13.55
CA LEU A 31 2.75 -10.70 -13.57
C LEU A 31 1.88 -10.03 -12.50
N LEU A 32 1.43 -10.78 -11.48
CA LEU A 32 0.60 -10.23 -10.41
C LEU A 32 1.30 -9.08 -9.68
N ARG A 33 2.62 -9.17 -9.47
CA ARG A 33 3.40 -8.08 -8.85
C ARG A 33 3.33 -6.80 -9.69
N ASN A 34 3.55 -6.90 -10.99
CA ASN A 34 3.46 -5.77 -11.91
C ASN A 34 2.05 -5.17 -11.90
N LEU A 35 1.02 -6.01 -11.84
CA LEU A 35 -0.35 -5.55 -11.71
C LEU A 35 -0.57 -4.79 -10.39
N THR A 36 -0.08 -5.31 -9.26
CA THR A 36 -0.18 -4.58 -7.98
C THR A 36 0.59 -3.26 -8.02
N ASP A 37 1.74 -3.20 -8.69
CA ASP A 37 2.53 -1.97 -8.83
C ASP A 37 1.75 -0.89 -9.64
N VAL A 38 1.02 -1.27 -10.70
CA VAL A 38 0.11 -0.35 -11.44
C VAL A 38 -0.91 0.30 -10.50
N PHE A 39 -1.53 -0.50 -9.63
CA PHE A 39 -2.54 0.00 -8.69
C PHE A 39 -1.91 0.85 -7.59
N THR A 40 -0.78 0.41 -7.02
CA THR A 40 -0.04 1.16 -6.00
C THR A 40 0.36 2.54 -6.52
N ASP A 41 0.99 2.59 -7.69
CA ASP A 41 1.45 3.85 -8.29
C ASP A 41 0.27 4.76 -8.64
N GLY A 42 -0.77 4.20 -9.27
CA GLY A 42 -1.88 4.98 -9.81
C GLY A 42 -2.92 5.44 -8.79
N TYR A 43 -3.15 4.71 -7.70
CA TYR A 43 -4.17 5.04 -6.71
C TYR A 43 -3.61 5.60 -5.41
N PHE A 44 -2.36 5.29 -5.05
CA PHE A 44 -1.80 5.66 -3.76
C PHE A 44 -0.54 6.52 -3.92
N LEU A 45 0.54 5.98 -4.48
CA LEU A 45 1.85 6.63 -4.44
C LEU A 45 1.86 7.95 -5.21
N TRP A 46 1.41 7.98 -6.47
CA TRP A 46 1.41 9.22 -7.25
C TRP A 46 0.53 10.32 -6.62
N PRO A 47 -0.73 10.06 -6.21
CA PRO A 47 -1.53 11.05 -5.50
C PRO A 47 -0.90 11.55 -4.18
N ILE A 48 -0.25 10.66 -3.41
CA ILE A 48 0.45 11.05 -2.18
C ILE A 48 1.59 12.03 -2.51
N ILE A 49 2.45 11.69 -3.47
CA ILE A 49 3.58 12.54 -3.88
C ILE A 49 3.09 13.91 -4.41
N GLU A 50 2.03 13.91 -5.23
CA GLU A 50 1.43 15.15 -5.74
C GLU A 50 0.82 16.00 -4.62
N SER A 51 0.23 15.37 -3.61
CA SER A 51 -0.28 16.08 -2.42
C SER A 51 0.85 16.73 -1.65
N LEU A 52 1.95 16.01 -1.40
CA LEU A 52 3.13 16.54 -0.70
C LEU A 52 3.75 17.72 -1.45
N ARG A 53 3.89 17.64 -2.78
CA ARG A 53 4.39 18.75 -3.61
C ARG A 53 3.56 20.03 -3.49
N LYS A 54 2.26 19.90 -3.24
CA LYS A 54 1.33 21.04 -3.11
C LYS A 54 1.21 21.55 -1.68
N HIS A 55 1.59 20.75 -0.69
CA HIS A 55 1.50 21.10 0.71
C HIS A 55 2.56 22.14 1.09
N LYS A 56 2.16 23.21 1.80
CA LYS A 56 3.04 24.34 2.14
C LYS A 56 3.64 24.28 3.56
N GLY A 57 3.17 23.35 4.39
CA GLY A 57 3.65 23.16 5.76
C GLY A 57 4.70 22.05 5.90
N PRO A 58 5.18 21.82 7.13
CA PRO A 58 5.91 20.60 7.46
C PRO A 58 5.10 19.38 7.05
N HIS A 59 5.74 18.43 6.38
CA HIS A 59 5.10 17.20 5.93
C HIS A 59 6.06 16.04 6.11
N TYR A 60 5.48 14.90 6.44
CA TYR A 60 6.20 13.66 6.65
C TYR A 60 5.52 12.57 5.83
N LEU A 61 6.33 11.68 5.28
CA LEU A 61 5.88 10.50 4.56
C LEU A 61 6.64 9.32 5.13
N TYR A 62 5.91 8.27 5.53
CA TYR A 62 6.51 6.97 5.79
C TYR A 62 6.09 5.99 4.71
N TYR A 63 6.95 5.01 4.47
CA TYR A 63 6.70 3.89 3.57
C TYR A 63 6.75 2.60 4.39
N PHE A 64 5.64 1.88 4.44
CA PHE A 64 5.52 0.64 5.20
C PHE A 64 5.73 -0.56 4.28
N ASP A 65 6.83 -1.29 4.48
CA ASP A 65 7.21 -2.47 3.69
C ASP A 65 7.62 -3.63 4.60
N TYR A 66 6.77 -3.90 5.59
CA TYR A 66 6.93 -5.03 6.48
C TYR A 66 5.81 -6.02 6.28
N LEU A 67 6.17 -7.30 6.12
CA LEU A 67 5.23 -8.42 6.04
C LEU A 67 5.37 -9.26 7.30
N GLY A 68 4.39 -9.17 8.20
CA GLY A 68 4.42 -9.93 9.45
C GLY A 68 3.64 -11.25 9.40
N GLU A 69 3.25 -11.70 10.59
CA GLU A 69 2.52 -12.94 10.81
C GLU A 69 1.16 -12.90 10.12
N HIS A 70 0.47 -11.75 10.22
CA HIS A 70 -0.82 -11.50 9.60
C HIS A 70 -0.73 -10.46 8.50
N SER A 71 -1.57 -10.60 7.48
CA SER A 71 -1.67 -9.60 6.41
C SER A 71 -3.09 -9.56 5.85
N PHE A 72 -3.54 -8.36 5.48
CA PHE A 72 -4.81 -8.15 4.78
C PHE A 72 -4.86 -8.87 3.43
N GLN A 73 -3.75 -9.36 2.89
CA GLN A 73 -3.79 -10.28 1.73
C GLN A 73 -4.66 -11.52 2.02
N GLU A 74 -4.58 -12.08 3.22
CA GLU A 74 -5.32 -13.27 3.63
C GLU A 74 -6.84 -13.02 3.62
N ILE A 75 -7.25 -11.77 3.83
CA ILE A 75 -8.64 -11.34 3.84
C ILE A 75 -9.10 -10.94 2.43
N LEU A 76 -8.35 -10.06 1.77
CA LEU A 76 -8.73 -9.46 0.48
C LEU A 76 -8.58 -10.42 -0.70
N ALA A 77 -7.61 -11.32 -0.64
CA ALA A 77 -7.34 -12.31 -1.68
C ALA A 77 -7.62 -13.76 -1.22
N GLY A 78 -8.09 -13.96 0.02
CA GLY A 78 -8.35 -15.26 0.63
C GLY A 78 -7.09 -16.08 0.98
N LYS A 79 -5.90 -15.58 0.63
CA LYS A 79 -4.59 -16.15 0.93
C LYS A 79 -3.49 -15.13 0.69
N ARG A 80 -2.30 -15.39 1.23
CA ARG A 80 -1.09 -14.66 0.87
C ARG A 80 -0.70 -14.96 -0.59
N VAL A 81 -0.70 -13.93 -1.44
CA VAL A 81 -0.47 -14.07 -2.88
C VAL A 81 0.89 -13.52 -3.33
N LEU A 82 1.47 -12.58 -2.58
CA LEU A 82 2.76 -11.97 -2.86
C LEU A 82 3.58 -11.80 -1.58
N LYS A 83 4.91 -11.71 -1.74
CA LYS A 83 5.81 -11.24 -0.70
C LYS A 83 5.87 -9.70 -0.74
N GLY A 84 5.28 -9.07 0.26
CA GLY A 84 5.22 -7.61 0.41
C GLY A 84 4.06 -7.20 1.32
N ALA A 85 4.11 -5.97 1.83
CA ALA A 85 2.99 -5.41 2.58
C ALA A 85 1.78 -5.15 1.67
N SER A 86 0.58 -5.41 2.17
CA SER A 86 -0.69 -5.05 1.54
C SER A 86 -1.20 -3.71 2.07
N ILE A 87 -2.20 -3.17 1.39
CA ILE A 87 -3.05 -2.14 1.97
C ILE A 87 -3.54 -2.57 3.35
N PHE A 88 -3.49 -1.63 4.31
CA PHE A 88 -3.88 -1.76 5.70
C PHE A 88 -3.01 -2.65 6.60
N ASP A 89 -1.94 -3.28 6.10
CA ASP A 89 -1.07 -4.10 6.97
C ASP A 89 -0.44 -3.28 8.10
N ASP A 90 -0.15 -2.00 7.87
CA ASP A 90 0.34 -1.09 8.92
C ASP A 90 -0.65 -0.92 10.08
N THR A 91 -1.95 -0.96 9.80
CA THR A 91 -3.01 -0.79 10.81
C THR A 91 -3.06 -1.93 11.83
N ILE A 92 -2.58 -3.12 11.47
CA ILE A 92 -2.46 -4.28 12.38
C ILE A 92 -1.52 -3.95 13.54
N TYR A 93 -0.53 -3.09 13.30
CA TYR A 93 0.48 -2.66 14.26
C TYR A 93 0.07 -1.40 15.05
N VAL A 94 -1.15 -0.90 14.83
CA VAL A 94 -1.69 0.29 15.51
C VAL A 94 -2.95 -0.07 16.32
N TRP A 95 -3.82 -0.90 15.76
CA TRP A 95 -5.15 -1.18 16.30
C TRP A 95 -5.35 -2.65 16.60
N HIS A 96 -6.11 -2.96 17.64
CA HIS A 96 -6.72 -4.27 17.80
C HIS A 96 -7.96 -4.37 16.92
N ILE A 97 -7.83 -5.05 15.78
CA ILE A 97 -8.88 -5.14 14.76
C ILE A 97 -9.81 -6.32 15.08
N LYS A 98 -11.02 -6.00 15.53
CA LYS A 98 -12.06 -6.99 15.91
C LYS A 98 -13.33 -6.96 15.05
N ASN A 99 -13.43 -6.00 14.13
CA ASN A 99 -14.63 -5.76 13.31
C ASN A 99 -14.21 -5.04 12.01
N PRO A 100 -14.71 -5.41 10.82
CA PRO A 100 -15.67 -6.49 10.53
C PRO A 100 -15.09 -7.91 10.59
N ILE A 101 -13.76 -8.02 10.57
CA ILE A 101 -13.04 -9.30 10.58
C ILE A 101 -12.00 -9.22 11.69
N GLU A 102 -11.99 -10.20 12.59
CA GLU A 102 -11.01 -10.26 13.66
C GLU A 102 -9.65 -10.69 13.11
N ILE A 103 -8.64 -9.87 13.33
CA ILE A 103 -7.24 -10.18 13.06
C ILE A 103 -6.57 -10.41 14.41
N PRO A 104 -6.00 -11.61 14.66
CA PRO A 104 -5.29 -11.86 15.89
C PRO A 104 -4.14 -10.86 16.08
N PRO A 105 -3.85 -10.44 17.33
CA PRO A 105 -2.74 -9.55 17.59
C PRO A 105 -1.41 -10.25 17.23
N PRO A 106 -0.40 -9.50 16.74
CA PRO A 106 0.90 -10.06 16.45
C PRO A 106 1.59 -10.61 17.71
N THR A 107 2.34 -11.70 17.55
CA THR A 107 2.96 -12.43 18.66
C THR A 107 4.47 -12.63 18.52
N SER A 108 5.01 -12.63 17.30
CA SER A 108 6.46 -12.76 17.08
C SER A 108 7.23 -11.56 17.62
N SER A 109 8.49 -11.78 18.01
CA SER A 109 9.39 -10.72 18.47
C SER A 109 9.58 -9.63 17.43
N GLU A 110 9.68 -10.00 16.15
CA GLU A 110 9.80 -9.08 15.03
C GLU A 110 8.55 -8.23 14.87
N ASP A 111 7.36 -8.82 14.94
CA ASP A 111 6.10 -8.10 14.84
C ASP A 111 5.87 -7.17 16.04
N LEU A 112 6.21 -7.61 17.26
CA LEU A 112 6.13 -6.77 18.46
C LEU A 112 7.09 -5.57 18.39
N ASN A 113 8.29 -5.76 17.81
CA ASN A 113 9.21 -4.66 17.54
C ASN A 113 8.61 -3.68 16.52
N ARG A 114 7.97 -4.19 15.46
CA ARG A 114 7.28 -3.35 14.48
C ARG A 114 6.09 -2.61 15.07
N LEU A 115 5.28 -3.26 15.91
CA LEU A 115 4.22 -2.63 16.69
C LEU A 115 4.76 -1.46 17.50
N ASN A 116 5.82 -1.69 18.29
CA ASN A 116 6.43 -0.64 19.09
C ASN A 116 6.97 0.52 18.22
N LEU A 117 7.61 0.21 17.09
CA LEU A 117 8.12 1.22 16.16
C LEU A 117 7.01 2.10 15.57
N VAL A 118 5.94 1.49 15.04
CA VAL A 118 4.84 2.22 14.39
C VAL A 118 4.07 3.05 15.41
N THR A 119 3.75 2.47 16.57
CA THR A 119 3.05 3.21 17.64
C THR A 119 3.89 4.35 18.21
N THR A 120 5.20 4.16 18.37
CA THR A 120 6.12 5.23 18.78
C THR A 120 6.20 6.34 17.74
N LEU A 121 6.27 5.99 16.45
CA LEU A 121 6.26 6.96 15.35
C LEU A 121 5.00 7.82 15.39
N LEU A 122 3.82 7.20 15.47
CA LEU A 122 2.54 7.90 15.51
C LEU A 122 2.39 8.74 16.79
N TYR A 123 2.81 8.22 17.94
CA TYR A 123 2.81 8.95 19.21
C TYR A 123 3.69 10.20 19.14
N ASN A 124 4.92 10.07 18.64
CA ASN A 124 5.85 11.17 18.51
C ASN A 124 5.33 12.25 17.55
N PHE A 125 4.79 11.84 16.40
CA PHE A 125 4.17 12.77 15.46
C PHE A 125 2.99 13.52 16.10
N ALA A 126 2.10 12.80 16.81
CA ALA A 126 0.97 13.42 17.49
C ALA A 126 1.38 14.37 18.63
N THR A 127 2.51 14.12 19.28
CA THR A 127 2.98 14.90 20.44
C THR A 127 3.86 16.08 20.04
N PHE A 128 4.69 15.92 19.01
CA PHE A 128 5.78 16.85 18.69
C PHE A 128 5.70 17.49 17.30
N GLY A 129 4.88 16.95 16.38
CA GLY A 129 4.80 17.42 15.00
C GLY A 129 5.94 16.90 14.13
#